data_AF-A0A5V1PJF4-F1
#
_entry.id   AF-A0A5V1PJF4-F1
#
_cell.length_a   1.000
_cell.length_b   1.000
_cell.length_c   1.000
_cell.angle_alpha   90.00
_cell.angle_beta   90.00
_cell.angle_gamma   90.00
#
_symmetry.space_group_name_H-M   'P 1'
#
loop_
_entity.id
_entity.type
_entity.pdbx_description
1 polymer ?
#
loop_
_entity_poly.entity_id
_entity_poly.type
_entity_poly.pdbx_seq_one_letter_code
_entity_poly.pdbx_strand_id
1 'polypeptide(L)'
;MRLTLTQYRLLNDREWSGRHAVVLSAGVNGIYLSRANLDAAFDDNGRQINPLMARLTGSIAGMMKVFERCGWQAKPAGDVSLPHQFTLMARQGVSEKD
;
A
#
# COMPACT_ATOMS: atom_id res chain seq x y z
N MET A 1 -14.32 -0.73 20.82
CA MET A 1 -13.49 -0.66 19.59
C MET A 1 -12.55 0.53 19.75
N ARG A 2 -11.28 0.30 20.12
CA ARG A 2 -10.29 1.39 20.26
C ARG A 2 -9.88 1.81 18.84
N LEU A 3 -10.20 3.05 18.46
CA LEU A 3 -9.64 3.68 17.27
C LEU A 3 -8.14 3.86 17.51
N THR A 4 -7.33 2.87 17.13
CA THR A 4 -5.89 3.09 17.02
C THR A 4 -5.67 4.07 15.87
N LEU A 5 -4.97 5.18 16.14
CA LEU A 5 -4.57 6.15 15.12
C LEU A 5 -3.76 5.42 14.05
N THR A 6 -4.39 5.10 12.91
CA THR A 6 -3.66 4.59 11.74
C THR A 6 -2.89 5.75 11.13
N GLN A 7 -1.57 5.61 11.01
CA GLN A 7 -0.75 6.60 10.33
C GLN A 7 -0.82 6.39 8.81
N TYR A 8 -1.03 7.47 8.07
CA TYR A 8 -1.00 7.47 6.61
C TYR A 8 0.07 8.45 6.15
N ARG A 9 1.03 8.00 5.36
CA ARG A 9 2.11 8.86 4.84
C ARG A 9 2.48 8.52 3.41
N LEU A 10 2.73 9.57 2.62
CA LEU A 10 3.30 9.49 1.29
C LEU A 10 4.79 9.82 1.39
N LEU A 11 5.64 8.81 1.18
CA LEU A 11 7.08 8.90 1.33
C LEU A 11 7.72 9.29 0.01
N ASN A 12 8.65 10.24 0.03
CA ASN A 12 9.53 10.50 -1.11
C ASN A 12 10.56 9.35 -1.27
N ASP A 13 11.36 9.38 -2.34
CA ASP A 13 12.31 8.30 -2.64
C ASP A 13 13.33 8.04 -1.52
N ARG A 14 13.83 9.10 -0.87
CA ARG A 14 14.79 8.99 0.23
C ARG A 14 14.17 8.40 1.48
N GLU A 15 12.92 8.75 1.76
CA GLU A 15 12.13 8.20 2.86
C GLU A 15 11.65 6.77 2.58
N TRP A 16 11.48 6.42 1.30
CA TRP A 16 11.09 5.08 0.89
C TRP A 16 12.28 4.12 0.93
N SER A 17 13.44 4.47 0.37
CA SER A 17 14.58 3.56 0.29
C SER A 17 15.93 4.24 0.51
N GLY A 18 16.95 3.42 0.75
CA GLY A 18 18.31 3.89 1.02
C GLY A 18 18.52 4.31 2.48
N ARG A 19 19.58 5.10 2.71
CA ARG A 19 20.08 5.40 4.07
C ARG A 19 19.16 6.29 4.91
N HIS A 20 18.18 6.95 4.29
CA HIS A 20 17.23 7.84 4.95
C HIS A 20 15.82 7.23 5.00
N ALA A 21 15.70 5.93 4.71
CA ALA A 21 14.42 5.26 4.71
C ALA A 21 13.76 5.35 6.10
N VAL A 22 12.46 5.61 6.12
CA VAL A 22 11.70 5.71 7.36
C VAL A 22 11.71 4.36 8.07
N VAL A 23 12.11 4.39 9.35
CA VAL A 23 12.02 3.23 10.23
C VAL A 23 10.57 3.02 10.61
N LEU A 24 10.05 1.85 10.26
CA LEU A 24 8.66 1.49 10.48
C LEU A 24 8.49 0.81 11.85
N SER A 25 7.48 1.24 12.62
CA SER A 25 7.14 0.62 13.90
C SER A 25 6.10 -0.49 13.72
N ALA A 26 6.50 -1.74 13.97
CA ALA A 26 5.59 -2.89 13.85
C ALA A 26 4.40 -2.84 14.83
N GLY A 27 4.51 -2.13 15.95
CA GLY A 27 3.48 -2.03 16.98
C GLY A 27 2.36 -1.02 16.67
N VAL A 28 2.49 -0.24 15.60
CA VAL A 28 1.52 0.81 15.23
C VAL A 28 0.95 0.53 13.85
N ASN A 29 -0.38 0.67 13.72
CA ASN A 29 -1.04 0.59 12.42
C ASN A 29 -0.55 1.73 11.52
N GLY A 30 0.01 1.40 10.36
CA GLY A 30 0.46 2.38 9.39
C GLY A 30 0.36 1.89 7.96
N ILE A 31 0.03 2.82 7.06
CA ILE A 31 0.00 2.64 5.61
C ILE A 31 0.91 3.71 5.01
N TYR A 32 1.99 3.26 4.38
CA TYR A 32 3.00 4.13 3.78
C TYR A 32 3.08 3.84 2.29
N LEU A 33 3.03 4.86 1.45
CA LEU A 33 3.11 4.71 0.00
C LEU A 33 4.38 5.39 -0.54
N SER A 34 4.97 4.86 -1.59
CA SER A 34 5.99 5.58 -2.37
C SER A 34 5.29 6.62 -3.24
N ARG A 35 5.74 7.88 -3.18
CA ARG A 35 5.24 8.95 -4.05
C ARG A 35 5.49 8.65 -5.52
N ALA A 36 6.74 8.35 -5.88
CA ALA A 36 7.11 8.07 -7.27
C ALA A 36 6.33 6.86 -7.84
N ASN A 37 6.11 5.82 -7.05
CA ASN A 37 5.31 4.69 -7.51
C ASN A 37 3.80 4.97 -7.51
N LEU A 38 3.28 5.83 -6.62
CA LEU A 38 1.90 6.30 -6.70
C LEU A 38 1.66 7.03 -8.03
N ASP A 39 2.57 7.93 -8.40
CA ASP A 39 2.50 8.69 -9.66
C ASP A 39 2.60 7.76 -10.88
N ALA A 40 3.37 6.66 -10.81
CA ALA A 40 3.51 5.68 -11.88
C ALA A 40 2.42 4.57 -11.88
N ALA A 41 1.64 4.44 -10.80
CA ALA A 41 0.66 3.37 -10.64
C ALA A 41 -0.64 3.65 -11.38
N PHE A 42 -0.95 4.92 -11.66
CA PHE A 42 -2.20 5.36 -12.26
C PHE A 42 -1.94 6.17 -13.53
N ASP A 43 -2.83 6.05 -14.51
CA ASP A 43 -2.83 6.93 -15.68
C ASP A 43 -3.47 8.31 -15.34
N ASP A 44 -3.45 9.22 -16.31
CA ASP A 44 -4.03 10.56 -16.17
C ASP A 44 -5.55 10.56 -15.93
N ASN A 45 -6.22 9.43 -16.18
CA ASN A 45 -7.65 9.24 -15.90
C ASN A 45 -7.91 8.63 -14.52
N GLY A 46 -6.87 8.39 -13.71
CA GLY A 46 -6.97 7.74 -12.41
C GLY A 46 -7.22 6.23 -12.49
N ARG A 47 -7.02 5.59 -13.64
CA ARG A 47 -7.07 4.14 -13.77
C ARG A 47 -5.76 3.55 -13.31
N GLN A 48 -5.83 2.54 -12.44
CA GLN A 48 -4.62 1.84 -12.03
C GLN A 48 -4.09 0.98 -13.19
N ILE A 49 -2.86 1.26 -13.61
CA ILE A 49 -2.15 0.56 -14.70
C ILE A 49 -0.97 -0.26 -14.19
N ASN A 50 -0.42 0.06 -13.01
CA ASN A 50 0.65 -0.71 -12.36
C ASN A 50 0.32 -0.98 -10.88
N PRO A 51 0.90 -2.03 -10.26
CA PRO A 51 0.73 -2.26 -8.84
C PRO A 51 1.24 -1.09 -7.99
N LEU A 52 0.43 -0.71 -7.00
CA LEU A 52 0.80 0.32 -6.03
C LEU A 52 1.58 -0.33 -4.88
N MET A 53 2.83 0.06 -4.71
CA MET A 53 3.69 -0.36 -3.62
C MET A 53 3.30 0.34 -2.33
N ALA A 54 3.03 -0.47 -1.31
CA ALA A 54 2.71 -0.02 0.03
C ALA A 54 3.62 -0.70 1.04
N ARG A 55 3.90 -0.01 2.15
CA ARG A 55 4.38 -0.64 3.37
C ARG A 55 3.29 -0.61 4.44
N LEU A 56 3.03 -1.77 5.04
CA LEU A 56 1.97 -1.97 6.02
C LEU A 56 2.58 -2.41 7.36
N THR A 57 2.12 -1.83 8.47
CA THR A 57 2.56 -2.15 9.83
C THR A 57 1.38 -2.36 10.77
N GLY A 58 1.62 -2.99 11.93
CA GLY A 58 0.54 -3.29 12.88
C GLY A 58 -0.31 -4.48 12.44
N SER A 59 -1.63 -4.34 12.49
CA SER A 59 -2.56 -5.42 12.18
C SER A 59 -2.73 -5.63 10.67
N ILE A 60 -1.79 -6.35 10.04
CA ILE A 60 -1.83 -6.67 8.60
C ILE A 60 -3.11 -7.42 8.24
N ALA A 61 -3.51 -8.42 9.02
CA ALA A 61 -4.74 -9.18 8.79
C ALA A 61 -6.00 -8.30 8.85
N GLY A 62 -6.04 -7.33 9.78
CA GLY A 62 -7.13 -6.36 9.86
C GLY A 62 -7.16 -5.41 8.65
N MET A 63 -5.99 -4.92 8.23
CA MET A 63 -5.86 -4.05 7.05
C MET A 63 -6.24 -4.77 5.76
N MET A 64 -5.84 -6.03 5.57
CA MET A 64 -6.23 -6.83 4.39
C MET A 64 -7.75 -6.94 4.27
N LYS A 65 -8.47 -7.17 5.38
CA LYS A 65 -9.94 -7.16 5.40
C LYS A 65 -10.55 -5.81 5.07
N VAL A 66 -9.87 -4.70 5.38
CA VAL A 66 -10.33 -3.36 4.99
C VAL A 66 -10.12 -3.15 3.49
N PHE A 67 -8.91 -3.45 2.98
CA PHE A 67 -8.61 -3.34 1.56
C PHE A 67 -9.60 -4.14 0.72
N GLU A 68 -9.84 -5.41 1.06
CA GLU A 68 -10.77 -6.25 0.30
C GLU A 68 -12.18 -5.67 0.24
N ARG A 69 -12.70 -5.14 1.37
CA ARG A 69 -14.00 -4.48 1.43
C ARG A 69 -14.06 -3.20 0.60
N CYS A 70 -12.94 -2.50 0.46
CA CYS A 70 -12.79 -1.30 -0.36
C CYS A 70 -12.44 -1.62 -1.83
N GLY A 71 -12.51 -2.89 -2.25
CA GLY A 71 -12.20 -3.29 -3.62
C GLY A 71 -10.72 -3.35 -3.93
N TRP A 72 -9.84 -3.38 -2.94
CA TRP A 72 -8.40 -3.50 -3.10
C TRP A 72 -7.89 -4.90 -2.72
N GLN A 73 -7.00 -5.45 -3.53
CA GLN A 73 -6.26 -6.66 -3.23
C GLN A 73 -4.85 -6.29 -2.79
N ALA A 74 -4.45 -6.74 -1.60
CA ALA A 74 -3.09 -6.61 -1.10
C ALA A 74 -2.36 -7.94 -1.20
N LYS A 75 -1.14 -7.95 -1.76
CA LYS A 75 -0.27 -9.13 -1.82
C LYS A 75 1.11 -8.78 -1.28
N PRO A 76 1.78 -9.66 -0.51
CA PRO A 76 3.18 -9.45 -0.17
C PRO A 76 4.01 -9.29 -1.45
N ALA A 77 4.99 -8.38 -1.45
CA ALA A 77 5.82 -8.10 -2.62
C ALA A 77 6.74 -9.27 -3.04
N GLY A 78 6.76 -10.37 -2.28
CA GLY A 78 7.47 -11.60 -2.59
C GLY A 78 8.92 -11.66 -2.08
N ASP A 79 9.50 -10.52 -1.71
CA ASP A 79 10.82 -10.45 -1.10
C ASP A 79 10.72 -10.60 0.43
N VAL A 80 11.21 -11.72 0.95
CA VAL A 80 11.25 -12.03 2.39
C VAL A 80 12.12 -11.05 3.20
N SER A 81 13.01 -10.30 2.56
CA SER A 81 13.81 -9.26 3.23
C SER A 81 13.02 -7.96 3.50
N LEU A 82 11.81 -7.83 2.94
CA LEU A 82 10.96 -6.66 3.06
C LEU A 82 9.60 -7.03 3.69
N PRO A 83 9.57 -7.40 4.99
CA PRO A 83 8.39 -8.00 5.65
C PRO A 83 7.17 -7.08 5.72
N HIS A 84 7.36 -5.77 5.47
CA HIS A 84 6.29 -4.79 5.46
C HIS A 84 5.81 -4.44 4.05
N GLN A 85 6.42 -4.94 2.98
CA GLN A 85 6.13 -4.48 1.63
C GLN A 85 5.05 -5.31 0.93
N PHE A 86 4.06 -4.61 0.40
CA PHE A 86 2.90 -5.16 -0.30
C PHE A 86 2.71 -4.44 -1.63
N THR A 87 2.07 -5.14 -2.57
CA THR A 87 1.48 -4.56 -3.77
C THR A 87 -0.02 -4.50 -3.59
N LEU A 88 -0.61 -3.35 -3.94
CA LEU A 88 -2.03 -3.08 -3.89
C LEU A 88 -2.56 -2.98 -5.33
N MET A 89 -3.64 -3.71 -5.62
CA MET A 89 -4.35 -3.67 -6.89
C MET A 89 -5.83 -3.41 -6.63
N ALA A 90 -6.39 -2.37 -7.25
CA ALA A 90 -7.82 -2.18 -7.33
C ALA A 90 -8.41 -3.36 -8.12
N ARG A 91 -9.50 -3.93 -7.61
CA ARG A 91 -10.37 -4.82 -8.38
C ARG A 91 -10.90 -3.98 -9.53
N GLN A 92 -10.37 -4.21 -10.73
CA GLN A 92 -10.98 -3.65 -11.91
C GLN A 92 -12.39 -4.23 -11.99
N GLY A 93 -13.39 -3.34 -12.08
CA GLY A 93 -14.75 -3.77 -12.39
C GLY A 93 -14.70 -4.66 -13.62
N VAL A 94 -15.45 -5.75 -13.61
CA VAL A 94 -15.65 -6.58 -14.80
C VAL A 94 -15.93 -5.62 -15.94
N SER A 95 -15.10 -5.64 -16.98
CA SER A 95 -15.34 -4.87 -18.19
C SER A 95 -16.77 -5.20 -18.62
N GLU A 96 -17.70 -4.25 -18.45
CA GLU A 96 -18.97 -4.31 -19.15
C GLU A 96 -18.59 -4.23 -20.62
N LYS A 97 -18.59 -5.42 -21.22
CA LYS A 97 -18.36 -5.61 -22.64
C LYS A 97 -19.73 -5.36 -23.28
N ASP A 98 -19.93 -4.16 -23.79
CA ASP A 98 -20.94 -3.90 -24.81
C ASP A 98 -20.66 -4.76 -26.06
#